data_AF-A0AAV9UYX7-F1
#
_entry.id   AF-A0AAV9UYX7-F1
#
_cell.length_a   1.000
_cell.length_b   1.000
_cell.length_c   1.000
_cell.angle_alpha   90.00
_cell.angle_beta   90.00
_cell.angle_gamma   90.00
#
_symmetry.space_group_name_H-M   'P 1'
#
loop_
_entity.id
_entity.type
_entity.pdbx_description
1 polymer ?
#
loop_
_entity_poly.entity_id
_entity_poly.type
_entity_poly.pdbx_seq_one_letter_code
_entity_poly.pdbx_strand_id
1 'polypeptide(L)'
;MAGSKGATTAESEGEEGAMMDQNARTHSVEVLFDPDIQAIRRRKSSMVAGHHALSSCFVHEMLEAQRLNELNNHVHKVVDKEAGVCVDGFIDESTSVEDGASRMLTKKQLSDMALGVRELSKHLGSLRMKLPRKNVRIVIVAKTQDRQNIAHTRELLEWLLTEFGDFIVYIEDMLESDPIMDINGLVAKSASFGDRINYWTPDFCTKHPHLFDLVISLGGDGTVLYTSWLFQKIVPPVISFSLGSLGFLTKFDFGNFRSILRDAYNVGITISLRMRFECTVMRANHKDHNRDICTEICEQERDDPTHRPEKSYSCLNELVVDRGPNATLSSTELFADGEHLTSVQADGICIATPTGSTAYSLAAGGSLSHPDNPVMLVSPICAHSLSFRPIILPDSMVVRVAVPYDARTSAWASFDGKERVELCRGDYVTIAASRFPFAFIQSKPHQGDWFDSLSRTLQWNSRTARQKEYDNPR
;
A
#
# COMPACT_ATOMS: atom_id res chain seq x y z
N MET A 1 47.58 -52.88 5.25
CA MET A 1 47.87 -52.05 4.06
C MET A 1 46.66 -52.07 3.16
N ALA A 2 46.15 -50.87 2.87
CA ALA A 2 45.32 -50.46 1.74
C ALA A 2 44.18 -51.38 1.26
N GLY A 3 42.96 -50.98 1.59
CA GLY A 3 41.76 -51.29 0.83
C GLY A 3 41.54 -50.25 -0.28
N SER A 4 41.05 -50.72 -1.42
CA SER A 4 40.50 -49.91 -2.52
C SER A 4 39.19 -50.55 -2.97
N LYS A 5 38.04 -49.92 -2.71
CA LYS A 5 36.79 -50.16 -3.45
C LYS A 5 35.99 -48.86 -3.53
N GLY A 6 35.43 -48.64 -4.73
CA GLY A 6 34.89 -47.39 -5.22
C GLY A 6 33.65 -46.90 -4.48
N ALA A 7 33.50 -45.58 -4.52
CA ALA A 7 32.33 -44.84 -4.08
C ALA A 7 31.35 -44.68 -5.25
N THR A 8 30.15 -45.19 -5.05
CA THR A 8 28.92 -44.79 -5.76
C THR A 8 27.96 -44.39 -4.64
N THR A 9 27.81 -43.10 -4.41
CA THR A 9 26.84 -42.55 -3.45
C THR A 9 25.59 -42.14 -4.21
N ALA A 10 24.51 -42.89 -3.97
CA ALA A 10 23.15 -42.48 -4.24
C ALA A 10 22.71 -41.50 -3.15
N GLU A 11 22.27 -40.31 -3.54
CA GLU A 11 21.63 -39.34 -2.65
C GLU A 11 20.19 -39.78 -2.39
N SER A 12 19.85 -39.93 -1.12
CA SER A 12 18.49 -40.15 -0.62
C SER A 12 17.88 -38.78 -0.28
N GLU A 13 16.91 -38.35 -1.08
CA GLU A 13 16.03 -37.22 -0.74
C GLU A 13 15.11 -37.64 0.42
N GLY A 14 15.18 -36.88 1.51
CA GLY A 14 14.25 -36.96 2.63
C GLY A 14 13.13 -35.93 2.44
N GLU A 15 11.90 -36.41 2.32
CA GLU A 15 10.67 -35.62 2.35
C GLU A 15 10.47 -35.06 3.78
N GLU A 16 10.67 -33.75 3.98
CA GLU A 16 10.11 -33.03 5.12
C GLU A 16 8.74 -32.47 4.73
N GLY A 17 7.69 -33.15 5.19
CA GLY A 17 6.30 -32.72 5.01
C GLY A 17 6.02 -31.41 5.75
N ALA A 18 5.68 -30.37 4.99
CA ALA A 18 5.11 -29.14 5.52
C ALA A 18 3.75 -29.45 6.16
N MET A 19 3.68 -29.30 7.48
CA MET A 19 2.46 -29.49 8.25
C MET A 19 1.49 -28.34 7.96
N MET A 20 0.43 -28.62 7.19
CA MET A 20 -0.68 -27.70 6.90
C MET A 20 -1.33 -27.20 8.20
N ASP A 21 -1.42 -25.87 8.35
CA ASP A 21 -2.20 -25.21 9.42
C ASP A 21 -3.71 -25.38 9.12
N GLN A 22 -4.40 -26.21 9.90
CA GLN A 22 -5.82 -26.59 9.71
C GLN A 22 -6.83 -25.50 10.12
N ASN A 23 -6.40 -24.24 10.29
CA ASN A 23 -7.24 -23.18 10.88
C ASN A 23 -7.55 -21.97 9.98
N ALA A 24 -7.44 -22.09 8.65
CA ALA A 24 -7.97 -21.07 7.73
C ALA A 24 -9.51 -21.05 7.77
N ARG A 25 -10.09 -20.33 8.74
CA ARG A 25 -11.55 -20.15 8.88
C ARG A 25 -11.99 -18.82 8.30
N THR A 26 -13.09 -18.84 7.55
CA THR A 26 -13.83 -17.66 7.09
C THR A 26 -14.54 -17.00 8.28
N HIS A 27 -14.11 -15.79 8.66
CA HIS A 27 -14.71 -15.02 9.75
C HIS A 27 -15.72 -13.99 9.21
N SER A 28 -16.94 -13.97 9.77
CA SER A 28 -17.97 -12.98 9.44
C SER A 28 -17.74 -11.66 10.21
N VAL A 29 -17.68 -10.54 9.50
CA VAL A 29 -17.48 -9.18 10.07
C VAL A 29 -18.83 -8.55 10.46
N GLU A 30 -18.88 -7.89 11.62
CA GLU A 30 -20.05 -7.13 12.09
C GLU A 30 -19.92 -5.65 11.67
N VAL A 31 -20.81 -5.19 10.79
CA VAL A 31 -20.87 -3.79 10.32
C VAL A 31 -21.98 -3.05 11.07
N LEU A 32 -21.65 -1.93 11.71
CA LEU A 32 -22.62 -1.06 12.36
C LEU A 32 -22.97 0.11 11.44
N PHE A 33 -24.26 0.23 11.10
CA PHE A 33 -24.79 1.34 10.31
C PHE A 33 -25.25 2.47 11.23
N ASP A 34 -24.89 3.70 10.87
CA ASP A 34 -25.43 4.91 11.49
C ASP A 34 -26.89 5.11 11.01
N PRO A 35 -27.88 5.23 11.91
CA PRO A 35 -29.30 5.35 11.54
C PRO A 35 -29.65 6.57 10.66
N ASP A 36 -28.80 7.60 10.60
CA ASP A 36 -29.14 8.89 9.99
C ASP A 36 -28.86 9.00 8.48
N ILE A 37 -28.37 7.94 7.83
CA ILE A 37 -27.91 7.99 6.43
C ILE A 37 -28.64 6.94 5.57
N GLN A 38 -29.86 7.24 5.13
CA GLN A 38 -30.54 6.47 4.08
C GLN A 38 -31.24 7.35 3.04
N ALA A 39 -30.69 7.40 1.83
CA ALA A 39 -31.45 7.39 0.58
C ALA A 39 -30.47 7.35 -0.60
N ILE A 40 -30.55 6.32 -1.44
CA ILE A 40 -30.52 6.40 -2.92
C ILE A 40 -30.76 4.99 -3.49
N ARG A 41 -31.83 4.83 -4.26
CA ARG A 41 -32.16 3.66 -5.10
C ARG A 41 -31.60 3.88 -6.51
N ARG A 42 -31.08 2.84 -7.20
CA ARG A 42 -31.55 2.39 -8.54
C ARG A 42 -30.73 1.26 -9.23
N ARG A 43 -31.53 0.39 -9.87
CA ARG A 43 -31.43 -0.47 -11.09
C ARG A 43 -30.28 -1.49 -11.28
N LYS A 44 -30.71 -2.76 -11.45
CA LYS A 44 -29.94 -3.97 -11.78
C LYS A 44 -29.61 -4.07 -13.28
N SER A 45 -28.46 -4.65 -13.60
CA SER A 45 -28.15 -5.23 -14.92
C SER A 45 -27.29 -6.49 -14.75
N SER A 46 -27.53 -7.46 -15.62
CA SER A 46 -27.17 -8.89 -15.56
C SER A 46 -25.68 -9.22 -15.43
N MET A 47 -25.37 -10.27 -14.66
CA MET A 47 -24.04 -10.85 -14.47
C MET A 47 -23.77 -12.05 -15.39
N VAL A 48 -22.51 -12.21 -15.80
CA VAL A 48 -21.93 -13.46 -16.30
C VAL A 48 -20.95 -13.95 -15.23
N ALA A 49 -21.02 -15.23 -14.88
CA ALA A 49 -20.24 -15.85 -13.82
C ALA A 49 -18.79 -16.10 -14.24
N GLY A 50 -17.84 -15.77 -13.36
CA GLY A 50 -16.45 -16.19 -13.44
C GLY A 50 -15.97 -16.56 -12.04
N HIS A 51 -15.50 -17.80 -11.88
CA HIS A 51 -14.85 -18.36 -10.68
C HIS A 51 -13.68 -17.47 -10.21
N HIS A 52 -13.30 -17.46 -8.92
CA HIS A 52 -11.93 -17.40 -8.35
C HIS A 52 -11.90 -17.14 -6.81
N ALA A 53 -10.73 -17.37 -6.21
CA ALA A 53 -10.40 -17.69 -4.80
C ALA A 53 -10.71 -16.63 -3.71
N LEU A 54 -10.94 -17.11 -2.48
CA LEU A 54 -11.27 -16.35 -1.26
C LEU A 54 -10.02 -15.66 -0.67
N SER A 55 -10.02 -14.34 -0.57
CA SER A 55 -9.03 -13.55 0.17
C SER A 55 -9.47 -13.36 1.64
N SER A 56 -8.56 -13.50 2.62
CA SER A 56 -8.90 -13.34 4.06
C SER A 56 -8.64 -11.94 4.63
N CYS A 57 -8.07 -11.02 3.85
CA CYS A 57 -8.00 -9.61 4.26
C CYS A 57 -9.31 -8.92 3.93
N PHE A 58 -10.12 -8.71 4.96
CA PHE A 58 -11.50 -8.23 4.87
C PHE A 58 -11.68 -6.96 3.99
N VAL A 59 -10.76 -5.98 4.04
CA VAL A 59 -10.88 -4.75 3.21
C VAL A 59 -10.76 -5.08 1.72
N HIS A 60 -9.88 -6.02 1.38
CA HIS A 60 -9.67 -6.46 0.01
C HIS A 60 -10.72 -7.47 -0.44
N GLU A 61 -11.28 -8.26 0.48
CA GLU A 61 -12.47 -9.07 0.22
C GLU A 61 -13.67 -8.19 -0.16
N MET A 62 -13.87 -7.05 0.53
CA MET A 62 -14.90 -6.08 0.14
C MET A 62 -14.65 -5.43 -1.23
N LEU A 63 -13.38 -5.13 -1.55
CA LEU A 63 -12.99 -4.64 -2.88
C LEU A 63 -13.30 -5.68 -3.97
N GLU A 64 -13.05 -6.96 -3.69
CA GLU A 64 -13.34 -8.07 -4.60
C GLU A 64 -14.86 -8.28 -4.76
N ALA A 65 -15.63 -8.23 -3.67
CA ALA A 65 -17.08 -8.41 -3.67
C ALA A 65 -17.84 -7.27 -4.38
N GLN A 66 -17.32 -6.03 -4.36
CA GLN A 66 -17.85 -4.93 -5.17
C GLN A 66 -17.70 -5.19 -6.67
N ARG A 67 -16.57 -5.76 -7.11
CA ARG A 67 -16.31 -6.06 -8.52
C ARG A 67 -17.29 -7.11 -9.08
N LEU A 68 -17.79 -8.00 -8.22
CA LEU A 68 -18.74 -9.04 -8.58
C LEU A 68 -20.20 -8.57 -8.64
N ASN A 69 -20.52 -7.28 -8.39
CA ASN A 69 -21.92 -6.83 -8.22
C ASN A 69 -22.68 -7.56 -7.10
N GLU A 70 -21.98 -8.32 -6.24
CA GLU A 70 -22.58 -9.21 -5.24
C GLU A 70 -22.92 -8.52 -3.92
N LEU A 71 -22.36 -7.34 -3.65
CA LEU A 71 -22.70 -6.57 -2.45
C LEU A 71 -24.22 -6.26 -2.37
N ASN A 72 -24.90 -6.09 -3.51
CA ASN A 72 -26.34 -5.79 -3.51
C ASN A 72 -27.26 -7.02 -3.39
N ASN A 73 -26.76 -8.25 -3.54
CA ASN A 73 -27.53 -9.46 -3.28
C ASN A 73 -27.27 -10.03 -1.87
N HIS A 74 -26.15 -9.69 -1.23
CA HIS A 74 -25.84 -10.11 0.15
C HIS A 74 -26.38 -9.17 1.23
N VAL A 75 -26.64 -7.89 0.93
CA VAL A 75 -27.23 -6.96 1.92
C VAL A 75 -28.69 -7.31 2.30
N HIS A 76 -29.38 -8.13 1.50
CA HIS A 76 -30.76 -8.55 1.79
C HIS A 76 -30.98 -10.03 2.09
N LYS A 77 -29.94 -10.87 2.14
CA LYS A 77 -30.08 -12.32 2.40
C LYS A 77 -29.63 -12.81 3.79
N VAL A 78 -29.29 -11.90 4.71
CA VAL A 78 -29.01 -12.27 6.13
C VAL A 78 -30.29 -12.35 6.98
N VAL A 79 -31.45 -12.50 6.34
CA VAL A 79 -32.68 -12.92 7.02
C VAL A 79 -33.16 -14.21 6.36
N ASP A 80 -32.53 -15.32 6.76
CA ASP A 80 -33.26 -16.57 6.91
C ASP A 80 -32.73 -17.27 8.17
N LYS A 81 -33.59 -17.32 9.19
CA LYS A 81 -33.42 -18.20 10.34
C LYS A 81 -33.86 -19.58 9.86
N GLU A 82 -32.95 -20.55 9.88
CA GLU A 82 -33.15 -21.95 9.48
C GLU A 82 -33.11 -22.26 7.98
N ALA A 83 -31.91 -22.51 7.43
CA ALA A 83 -31.69 -23.55 6.42
C ALA A 83 -30.18 -23.77 6.21
N GLY A 84 -29.70 -24.94 6.60
CA GLY A 84 -28.37 -25.41 6.21
C GLY A 84 -28.36 -25.90 4.77
N VAL A 85 -27.43 -25.39 3.96
CA VAL A 85 -26.90 -26.07 2.77
C VAL A 85 -25.44 -25.63 2.61
N CYS A 86 -24.51 -26.56 2.84
CA CYS A 86 -23.12 -26.48 2.38
C CYS A 86 -23.10 -26.63 0.86
N VAL A 87 -22.29 -25.82 0.17
CA VAL A 87 -21.81 -26.18 -1.16
C VAL A 87 -20.28 -26.25 -1.06
N ASP A 88 -19.81 -27.46 -0.83
CA ASP A 88 -18.39 -27.82 -0.94
C ASP A 88 -17.96 -27.73 -2.41
N GLY A 89 -16.78 -27.13 -2.61
CA GLY A 89 -16.06 -27.15 -3.88
C GLY A 89 -14.57 -27.14 -3.59
N PHE A 90 -14.01 -28.32 -3.32
CA PHE A 90 -12.57 -28.55 -3.30
C PHE A 90 -11.94 -28.10 -4.63
N ILE A 91 -10.81 -27.39 -4.59
CA ILE A 91 -9.94 -27.17 -5.75
C ILE A 91 -8.58 -27.81 -5.45
N ASP A 92 -8.13 -28.58 -6.44
CA ASP A 92 -6.90 -29.35 -6.53
C ASP A 92 -5.69 -28.41 -6.79
N GLU A 93 -4.64 -28.50 -5.97
CA GLU A 93 -3.37 -27.78 -6.14
C GLU A 93 -2.51 -28.49 -7.19
N SER A 94 -2.72 -28.18 -8.47
CA SER A 94 -1.84 -28.67 -9.54
C SER A 94 -1.64 -27.69 -10.70
N THR A 95 -1.60 -26.39 -10.42
CA THR A 95 -1.04 -25.42 -11.38
C THR A 95 -0.17 -24.39 -10.69
N SER A 96 1.14 -24.52 -10.88
CA SER A 96 2.14 -23.48 -10.68
C SER A 96 1.73 -22.23 -11.46
N VAL A 97 1.11 -21.26 -10.77
CA VAL A 97 0.85 -19.93 -11.33
C VAL A 97 2.16 -19.17 -11.29
N GLU A 98 2.70 -18.85 -12.47
CA GLU A 98 3.82 -17.93 -12.64
C GLU A 98 3.46 -16.57 -12.02
N ASP A 99 3.98 -16.34 -10.80
CA ASP A 99 3.85 -15.08 -10.06
C ASP A 99 4.83 -14.07 -10.68
N GLY A 100 4.36 -13.22 -11.59
CA GLY A 100 5.23 -12.22 -12.24
C GLY A 100 4.61 -11.27 -13.26
N ALA A 101 3.47 -11.61 -13.89
CA ALA A 101 2.87 -10.72 -14.88
C ALA A 101 1.72 -9.89 -14.28
N SER A 102 1.99 -8.62 -13.95
CA SER A 102 0.90 -7.66 -13.80
C SER A 102 0.18 -7.55 -15.15
N ARG A 103 -1.04 -8.09 -15.25
CA ARG A 103 -1.90 -7.92 -16.42
C ARG A 103 -2.15 -6.42 -16.58
N MET A 104 -1.51 -5.80 -17.57
CA MET A 104 -1.76 -4.40 -17.94
C MET A 104 -3.25 -4.25 -18.24
N LEU A 105 -3.97 -3.57 -17.34
CA LEU A 105 -5.39 -3.34 -17.47
C LEU A 105 -5.64 -2.33 -18.61
N THR A 106 -6.71 -2.54 -19.37
CA THR A 106 -7.15 -1.55 -20.37
C THR A 106 -7.55 -0.24 -19.68
N LYS A 107 -7.50 0.89 -20.41
CA LYS A 107 -7.93 2.21 -19.90
C LYS A 107 -9.34 2.17 -19.28
N LYS A 108 -10.28 1.46 -19.93
CA LYS A 108 -11.63 1.28 -19.40
C LYS A 108 -11.61 0.52 -18.06
N GLN A 109 -10.89 -0.58 -17.98
CA GLN A 109 -10.78 -1.37 -16.74
C GLN A 109 -10.10 -0.59 -15.61
N LEU A 110 -9.10 0.24 -15.91
CA LEU A 110 -8.46 1.12 -14.92
C LEU A 110 -9.43 2.19 -14.42
N SER A 111 -10.17 2.82 -15.32
CA SER A 111 -11.19 3.81 -14.95
C SER A 111 -12.30 3.19 -14.09
N ASP A 112 -12.80 2.01 -14.46
CA ASP A 112 -13.84 1.29 -13.72
C ASP A 112 -13.32 0.87 -12.33
N MET A 113 -12.07 0.40 -12.26
CA MET A 113 -11.40 0.05 -11.00
C MET A 113 -11.23 1.29 -10.10
N ALA A 114 -10.72 2.40 -10.63
CA ALA A 114 -10.54 3.63 -9.89
C ALA A 114 -11.90 4.18 -9.39
N LEU A 115 -12.97 4.07 -10.18
CA LEU A 115 -14.32 4.41 -9.74
C LEU A 115 -14.80 3.51 -8.59
N GLY A 116 -14.62 2.20 -8.70
CA GLY A 116 -15.01 1.24 -7.66
C GLY A 116 -14.29 1.50 -6.33
N VAL A 117 -12.97 1.68 -6.36
CA VAL A 117 -12.17 2.00 -5.16
C VAL A 117 -12.65 3.29 -4.49
N ARG A 118 -13.00 4.31 -5.28
CA ARG A 118 -13.52 5.59 -4.75
C ARG A 118 -14.89 5.44 -4.12
N GLU A 119 -15.78 4.66 -4.73
CA GLU A 119 -17.09 4.37 -4.17
C GLU A 119 -16.95 3.59 -2.85
N LEU A 120 -16.08 2.58 -2.80
CA LEU A 120 -15.77 1.87 -1.57
C LEU A 120 -15.21 2.80 -0.49
N SER A 121 -14.25 3.66 -0.84
CA SER A 121 -13.62 4.57 0.12
C SER A 121 -14.64 5.50 0.78
N LYS A 122 -15.64 5.97 0.03
CA LYS A 122 -16.73 6.80 0.58
C LYS A 122 -17.61 6.02 1.54
N HIS A 123 -17.89 4.74 1.25
CA HIS A 123 -18.67 3.88 2.13
C HIS A 123 -17.90 3.48 3.39
N LEU A 124 -16.62 3.10 3.27
CA LEU A 124 -15.80 2.73 4.43
C LEU A 124 -15.53 3.89 5.37
N GLY A 125 -15.41 5.11 4.82
CA GLY A 125 -15.21 6.31 5.63
C GLY A 125 -16.42 6.70 6.50
N SER A 126 -17.62 6.19 6.20
CA SER A 126 -18.83 6.43 7.00
C SER A 126 -19.20 5.26 7.92
N LEU A 127 -18.57 4.09 7.76
CA LEU A 127 -18.87 2.90 8.54
C LEU A 127 -17.91 2.75 9.72
N ARG A 128 -18.44 2.22 10.83
CA ARG A 128 -17.63 1.73 11.94
C ARG A 128 -17.52 0.21 11.85
N MET A 129 -16.29 -0.26 11.82
CA MET A 129 -15.92 -1.64 11.57
C MET A 129 -15.37 -2.26 12.84
N LYS A 130 -15.92 -3.39 13.28
CA LYS A 130 -15.34 -4.11 14.42
C LYS A 130 -14.26 -5.07 13.95
N LEU A 131 -13.18 -5.16 14.73
CA LEU A 131 -12.18 -6.21 14.56
C LEU A 131 -12.81 -7.59 14.82
N PRO A 132 -12.27 -8.67 14.24
CA PRO A 132 -12.67 -10.03 14.58
C PRO A 132 -12.59 -10.25 16.10
N ARG A 133 -13.51 -11.06 16.64
CA ARG A 133 -13.57 -11.31 18.10
C ARG A 133 -12.70 -12.48 18.58
N LYS A 134 -12.03 -13.19 17.68
CA LYS A 134 -11.18 -14.35 18.00
C LYS A 134 -9.96 -14.37 17.10
N ASN A 135 -8.81 -14.78 17.66
CA ASN A 135 -7.55 -15.00 16.95
C ASN A 135 -7.11 -13.83 16.08
N VAL A 136 -7.19 -12.60 16.61
CA VAL A 136 -6.80 -11.39 15.86
C VAL A 136 -5.30 -11.40 15.66
N ARG A 137 -4.85 -11.44 14.41
CA ARG A 137 -3.45 -11.47 14.02
C ARG A 137 -2.96 -10.06 13.75
N ILE A 138 -2.09 -9.57 14.63
CA ILE A 138 -1.58 -8.20 14.61
C ILE A 138 -0.11 -8.22 14.21
N VAL A 139 0.28 -7.37 13.26
CA VAL A 139 1.69 -7.13 12.94
C VAL A 139 2.12 -5.83 13.58
N ILE A 140 3.21 -5.85 14.36
CA ILE A 140 3.86 -4.62 14.81
C ILE A 140 5.02 -4.31 13.87
N VAL A 141 4.99 -3.13 13.28
CA VAL A 141 6.05 -2.60 12.42
C VAL A 141 6.67 -1.38 13.10
N ALA A 142 7.95 -1.46 13.41
CA ALA A 142 8.69 -0.39 14.09
C ALA A 142 10.10 -0.25 13.50
N LYS A 143 10.73 0.92 13.67
CA LYS A 143 12.14 1.09 13.33
C LYS A 143 13.02 0.52 14.45
N THR A 144 13.46 -0.70 14.24
CA THR A 144 14.25 -1.56 15.12
C THR A 144 15.70 -1.14 15.35
N GLN A 145 16.23 -0.18 14.58
CA GLN A 145 17.57 0.39 14.81
C GLN A 145 17.61 1.35 16.01
N ASP A 146 16.46 1.78 16.50
CA ASP A 146 16.34 2.72 17.60
C ASP A 146 15.90 2.01 18.89
N ARG A 147 16.75 2.10 19.92
CA ARG A 147 16.52 1.45 21.23
C ARG A 147 15.22 1.93 21.88
N GLN A 148 14.81 3.19 21.67
CA GLN A 148 13.56 3.71 22.22
C GLN A 148 12.35 3.04 21.56
N ASN A 149 12.41 2.83 20.24
CA ASN A 149 11.34 2.15 19.51
C ASN A 149 11.23 0.68 19.91
N ILE A 150 12.34 0.00 20.19
CA ILE A 150 12.32 -1.36 20.73
C ILE A 150 11.63 -1.39 22.10
N ALA A 151 11.97 -0.44 23.00
CA ALA A 151 11.32 -0.34 24.31
C ALA A 151 9.80 -0.10 24.19
N HIS A 152 9.37 0.78 23.30
CA HIS A 152 7.93 1.00 23.02
C HIS A 152 7.26 -0.21 22.36
N THR A 153 7.97 -0.93 21.50
CA THR A 153 7.48 -2.19 20.90
C THR A 153 7.28 -3.25 21.98
N ARG A 154 8.21 -3.38 22.93
CA ARG A 154 8.08 -4.26 24.09
C ARG A 154 6.89 -3.87 24.97
N GLU A 155 6.76 -2.59 25.29
CA GLU A 155 5.66 -2.04 26.10
C GLU A 155 4.30 -2.33 25.46
N LEU A 156 4.20 -2.12 24.14
CA LEU A 156 2.99 -2.42 23.38
C LEU A 156 2.71 -3.93 23.35
N LEU A 157 3.71 -4.76 23.07
CA LEU A 157 3.55 -6.21 23.01
C LEU A 157 3.05 -6.76 24.35
N GLU A 158 3.70 -6.38 25.44
CA GLU A 158 3.30 -6.82 26.78
C GLU A 158 1.87 -6.41 27.09
N TRP A 159 1.49 -5.17 26.78
CA TRP A 159 0.14 -4.69 27.02
C TRP A 159 -0.89 -5.42 26.18
N LEU A 160 -0.65 -5.62 24.87
CA LEU A 160 -1.56 -6.33 23.97
C LEU A 160 -1.83 -7.76 24.46
N LEU A 161 -0.76 -8.48 24.82
CA LEU A 161 -0.88 -9.86 25.30
C LEU A 161 -1.59 -9.96 26.65
N THR A 162 -1.44 -8.94 27.51
CA THR A 162 -2.07 -8.90 28.84
C THR A 162 -3.55 -8.50 28.75
N GLU A 163 -3.88 -7.49 27.94
CA GLU A 163 -5.23 -6.95 27.83
C GLU A 163 -6.14 -7.85 26.99
N PHE A 164 -5.61 -8.46 25.92
CA PHE A 164 -6.40 -9.25 24.97
C PHE A 164 -5.92 -10.70 24.93
N GLY A 165 -6.77 -11.63 25.38
CA GLY A 165 -6.47 -13.06 25.40
C GLY A 165 -6.41 -13.72 24.03
N ASP A 166 -7.14 -13.19 23.05
CA ASP A 166 -7.30 -13.77 21.72
C ASP A 166 -6.37 -13.17 20.65
N PHE A 167 -5.42 -12.31 21.05
CA PHE A 167 -4.51 -11.66 20.11
C PHE A 167 -3.26 -12.50 19.90
N ILE A 168 -2.90 -12.67 18.62
CA ILE A 168 -1.66 -13.28 18.16
C ILE A 168 -0.83 -12.14 17.55
N VAL A 169 0.34 -11.86 18.12
CA VAL A 169 1.13 -10.69 17.77
C VAL A 169 2.41 -11.12 17.06
N TYR A 170 2.63 -10.55 15.88
CA TYR A 170 3.81 -10.74 15.06
C TYR A 170 4.76 -9.56 15.23
N ILE A 171 6.01 -9.84 15.57
CA ILE A 171 7.11 -8.87 15.66
C ILE A 171 8.23 -9.24 14.68
N GLU A 172 9.13 -8.31 14.38
CA GLU A 172 10.25 -8.59 13.46
C GLU A 172 11.19 -9.66 14.06
N ASP A 173 11.59 -10.65 13.25
CA ASP A 173 12.38 -11.81 13.69
C ASP A 173 13.65 -11.44 14.47
N MET A 174 14.37 -10.42 14.03
CA MET A 174 15.59 -9.96 14.69
C MET A 174 15.38 -9.41 16.10
N LEU A 175 14.14 -9.10 16.51
CA LEU A 175 13.82 -8.70 17.89
C LEU A 175 13.75 -9.90 18.85
N GLU A 176 13.73 -11.15 18.36
CA GLU A 176 13.71 -12.35 19.21
C GLU A 176 14.90 -12.38 20.17
N SER A 177 16.09 -12.07 19.62
CA SER A 177 17.35 -12.11 20.37
C SER A 177 17.72 -10.79 21.05
N ASP A 178 16.87 -9.76 20.93
CA ASP A 178 17.20 -8.42 21.44
C ASP A 178 17.06 -8.34 22.98
N PRO A 179 18.08 -7.82 23.70
CA PRO A 179 18.05 -7.72 25.16
C PRO A 179 17.01 -6.76 25.74
N ILE A 180 16.61 -5.73 24.99
CA ILE A 180 15.57 -4.78 25.43
C ILE A 180 14.21 -5.43 25.24
N MET A 181 14.02 -6.18 24.16
CA MET A 181 12.80 -6.92 23.90
C MET A 181 12.58 -8.03 24.95
N ASP A 182 13.62 -8.82 25.24
CA ASP A 182 13.65 -9.85 26.30
C ASP A 182 12.36 -10.69 26.31
N ILE A 183 12.16 -11.41 25.20
CA ILE A 183 11.00 -12.29 25.00
C ILE A 183 10.93 -13.35 26.09
N ASN A 184 12.07 -13.90 26.51
CA ASN A 184 12.13 -14.88 27.60
C ASN A 184 11.57 -14.32 28.90
N GLY A 185 11.91 -13.08 29.26
CA GLY A 185 11.34 -12.40 30.43
C GLY A 185 9.84 -12.10 30.29
N LEU A 186 9.34 -11.85 29.08
CA LEU A 186 7.90 -11.71 28.83
C LEU A 186 7.17 -13.05 29.00
N VAL A 187 7.65 -14.12 28.37
CA VAL A 187 7.06 -15.47 28.48
C VAL A 187 7.10 -16.00 29.91
N ALA A 188 8.13 -15.64 30.69
CA ALA A 188 8.21 -15.97 32.11
C ALA A 188 7.09 -15.34 32.96
N LYS A 189 6.49 -14.22 32.53
CA LYS A 189 5.34 -13.61 33.22
C LYS A 189 4.06 -14.40 33.04
N SER A 190 3.86 -15.02 31.87
CA SER A 190 2.68 -15.82 31.56
C SER A 190 3.00 -16.81 30.45
N ALA A 191 2.82 -18.10 30.73
CA ALA A 191 3.05 -19.16 29.75
C ALA A 191 2.19 -18.99 28.47
N SER A 192 1.02 -18.36 28.59
CA SER A 192 0.14 -18.06 27.44
C SER A 192 0.74 -17.07 26.42
N PHE A 193 1.82 -16.38 26.75
CA PHE A 193 2.45 -15.42 25.85
C PHE A 193 3.28 -16.14 24.77
N GLY A 194 3.90 -17.27 25.11
CA GLY A 194 4.76 -18.01 24.17
C GLY A 194 4.04 -18.40 22.88
N ASP A 195 2.86 -19.01 23.01
CA ASP A 195 2.06 -19.47 21.86
C ASP A 195 1.44 -18.33 21.03
N ARG A 196 1.54 -17.08 21.50
CA ARG A 196 0.89 -15.91 20.90
C ARG A 196 1.87 -14.88 20.35
N ILE A 197 3.17 -15.08 20.53
CA ILE A 197 4.22 -14.25 19.94
C ILE A 197 4.77 -15.00 18.73
N ASN A 198 4.58 -14.42 17.55
CA ASN A 198 5.14 -14.92 16.30
C ASN A 198 6.10 -13.91 15.70
N TYR A 199 6.86 -14.35 14.70
CA TYR A 199 7.86 -13.54 14.03
C TYR A 199 7.53 -13.36 12.56
N TRP A 200 7.83 -12.18 12.03
CA TRP A 200 7.68 -11.87 10.61
C TRP A 200 9.01 -11.43 10.01
N THR A 201 9.16 -11.73 8.71
CA THR A 201 10.20 -11.19 7.84
C THR A 201 9.55 -10.43 6.69
N PRO A 202 10.28 -9.54 5.98
CA PRO A 202 9.73 -8.85 4.81
C PRO A 202 9.15 -9.80 3.75
N ASP A 203 9.80 -10.94 3.52
CA ASP A 203 9.33 -11.97 2.58
C ASP A 203 8.05 -12.65 3.09
N PHE A 204 7.95 -12.95 4.39
CA PHE A 204 6.75 -13.51 4.99
C PHE A 204 5.53 -12.59 4.82
N CYS A 205 5.68 -11.29 5.10
CA CYS A 205 4.61 -10.30 4.92
C CYS A 205 4.18 -10.17 3.46
N THR A 206 5.14 -10.27 2.52
CA THR A 206 4.87 -10.17 1.08
C THR A 206 4.10 -11.38 0.56
N LYS A 207 4.43 -12.59 1.04
CA LYS A 207 3.81 -13.86 0.61
C LYS A 207 2.46 -14.12 1.29
N HIS A 208 2.31 -13.67 2.53
CA HIS A 208 1.14 -13.98 3.35
C HIS A 208 0.38 -12.74 3.87
N PRO A 209 0.09 -11.74 3.03
CA PRO A 209 -0.55 -10.50 3.47
C PRO A 209 -1.97 -10.71 4.02
N HIS A 210 -2.62 -11.80 3.60
CA HIS A 210 -3.97 -12.18 3.97
C HIS A 210 -4.08 -12.75 5.39
N LEU A 211 -2.96 -13.12 6.02
CA LEU A 211 -2.98 -13.67 7.37
C LEU A 211 -3.26 -12.62 8.45
N PHE A 212 -3.08 -11.34 8.16
CA PHE A 212 -3.09 -10.28 9.17
C PHE A 212 -4.40 -9.48 9.14
N ASP A 213 -4.93 -9.21 10.32
CA ASP A 213 -6.16 -8.45 10.51
C ASP A 213 -5.89 -6.96 10.75
N LEU A 214 -4.72 -6.64 11.32
CA LEU A 214 -4.35 -5.29 11.71
C LEU A 214 -2.83 -5.12 11.68
N VAL A 215 -2.36 -3.98 11.19
CA VAL A 215 -0.96 -3.55 11.33
C VAL A 215 -0.89 -2.35 12.28
N ILE A 216 -0.04 -2.45 13.30
CA ILE A 216 0.30 -1.35 14.19
C ILE A 216 1.69 -0.83 13.80
N SER A 217 1.75 0.39 13.27
CA SER A 217 3.00 1.06 12.92
C SER A 217 3.44 1.98 14.06
N LEU A 218 4.68 1.81 14.55
CA LEU A 218 5.30 2.65 15.57
C LEU A 218 6.46 3.46 14.97
N GLY A 219 6.31 4.78 14.89
CA GLY A 219 7.36 5.67 14.40
C GLY A 219 6.82 6.88 13.65
N GLY A 220 7.49 7.30 12.58
CA GLY A 220 7.08 8.42 11.75
C GLY A 220 6.47 7.99 10.41
N ASP A 221 6.26 8.95 9.50
CA ASP A 221 5.74 8.69 8.15
C ASP A 221 6.60 7.67 7.38
N GLY A 222 7.91 7.65 7.61
CA GLY A 222 8.82 6.65 7.02
C GLY A 222 8.56 5.21 7.46
N THR A 223 8.00 4.98 8.66
CA THR A 223 7.56 3.66 9.10
C THR A 223 6.29 3.25 8.36
N VAL A 224 5.36 4.19 8.11
CA VAL A 224 4.14 3.91 7.33
C VAL A 224 4.47 3.57 5.88
N LEU A 225 5.44 4.25 5.27
CA LEU A 225 5.94 3.90 3.94
C LEU A 225 6.60 2.52 3.92
N TYR A 226 7.34 2.16 4.98
CA TYR A 226 7.87 0.81 5.12
C TYR A 226 6.77 -0.23 5.25
N THR A 227 5.69 0.04 5.99
CA THR A 227 4.51 -0.82 6.03
C THR A 227 3.89 -1.00 4.65
N SER A 228 3.69 0.09 3.88
CA SER A 228 3.20 -0.01 2.49
C SER A 228 4.13 -0.87 1.64
N TRP A 229 5.45 -0.77 1.87
CA TRP A 229 6.46 -1.55 1.17
C TRP A 229 6.40 -3.04 1.50
N LEU A 230 6.19 -3.41 2.77
CA LEU A 230 6.01 -4.81 3.19
C LEU A 230 4.79 -5.49 2.53
N PHE A 231 3.77 -4.69 2.20
CA PHE A 231 2.50 -5.14 1.66
C PHE A 231 2.28 -4.64 0.22
N GLN A 232 3.06 -5.15 -0.74
CA GLN A 232 3.00 -4.74 -2.16
C GLN A 232 1.64 -4.98 -2.84
N LYS A 233 0.88 -5.98 -2.38
CA LYS A 233 -0.46 -6.31 -2.86
C LYS A 233 -1.49 -5.85 -1.81
N ILE A 234 -2.16 -6.80 -1.15
CA ILE A 234 -3.16 -6.58 -0.10
C ILE A 234 -2.52 -5.90 1.12
N VAL A 235 -3.13 -4.81 1.60
CA VAL A 235 -2.69 -4.09 2.81
C VAL A 235 -3.74 -4.24 3.91
N PRO A 236 -3.43 -4.90 5.04
CA PRO A 236 -4.33 -4.90 6.18
C PRO A 236 -4.54 -3.48 6.73
N PRO A 237 -5.65 -3.21 7.43
CA PRO A 237 -5.86 -1.92 8.09
C PRO A 237 -4.65 -1.51 8.93
N VAL A 238 -4.15 -0.29 8.72
CA VAL A 238 -2.97 0.22 9.41
C VAL A 238 -3.34 1.31 10.39
N ILE A 239 -2.99 1.12 11.66
CA ILE A 239 -3.02 2.14 12.69
C ILE A 239 -1.60 2.63 12.99
N SER A 240 -1.37 3.93 12.87
CA SER A 240 -0.03 4.52 12.90
C SER A 240 0.15 5.46 14.08
N PHE A 241 1.00 5.04 15.03
CA PHE A 241 1.37 5.82 16.21
C PHE A 241 2.68 6.58 16.00
N SER A 242 2.64 7.88 16.28
CA SER A 242 3.80 8.75 16.39
C SER A 242 4.51 8.50 17.72
N LEU A 243 5.83 8.31 17.66
CA LEU A 243 6.73 8.27 18.82
C LEU A 243 7.41 9.63 19.11
N GLY A 244 7.07 10.65 18.31
CA GLY A 244 7.60 12.00 18.44
C GLY A 244 6.64 13.02 17.85
N SER A 245 7.12 13.87 16.94
CA SER A 245 6.26 14.81 16.23
C SER A 245 5.29 14.09 15.27
N LEU A 246 3.99 14.38 15.43
CA LEU A 246 2.94 13.89 14.54
C LEU A 246 3.15 14.37 13.10
N GLY A 247 3.42 13.43 12.18
CA GLY A 247 3.48 13.66 10.73
C GLY A 247 2.12 13.72 10.04
N PHE A 248 2.12 13.51 8.72
CA PHE A 248 0.91 13.47 7.89
C PHE A 248 0.24 12.10 7.88
N LEU A 249 1.02 11.03 8.08
CA LEU A 249 0.56 9.64 8.10
C LEU A 249 0.53 9.06 9.51
N THR A 250 1.24 9.65 10.48
CA THR A 250 1.18 9.22 11.89
C THR A 250 0.29 10.14 12.70
N LYS A 251 -0.90 9.66 13.04
CA LYS A 251 -1.98 10.51 13.58
C LYS A 251 -2.33 10.24 15.03
N PHE A 252 -1.91 9.09 15.53
CA PHE A 252 -2.15 8.71 16.92
C PHE A 252 -0.89 9.00 17.73
N ASP A 253 -1.05 9.58 18.91
CA ASP A 253 0.05 9.70 19.86
C ASP A 253 0.21 8.38 20.61
N PHE A 254 1.43 7.82 20.60
CA PHE A 254 1.72 6.59 21.33
C PHE A 254 1.45 6.73 22.82
N GLY A 255 1.57 7.91 23.43
CA GLY A 255 1.21 8.13 24.84
C GLY A 255 -0.20 7.64 25.20
N ASN A 256 -1.12 7.65 24.22
CA ASN A 256 -2.52 7.26 24.38
C ASN A 256 -2.86 5.89 23.78
N PHE A 257 -1.87 5.06 23.40
CA PHE A 257 -2.11 3.83 22.64
C PHE A 257 -3.11 2.88 23.29
N ARG A 258 -3.11 2.79 24.64
CA ARG A 258 -4.01 1.89 25.37
C ARG A 258 -5.48 2.23 25.17
N SER A 259 -5.82 3.52 25.28
CA SER A 259 -7.21 3.98 25.09
C SER A 259 -7.62 3.77 23.64
N ILE A 260 -6.75 4.17 22.72
CA ILE A 260 -7.03 4.11 21.27
C ILE A 260 -7.26 2.66 20.82
N LEU A 261 -6.43 1.72 21.26
CA LEU A 261 -6.57 0.31 20.86
C LEU A 261 -7.75 -0.38 21.57
N ARG A 262 -8.08 -0.01 22.81
CA ARG A 262 -9.33 -0.46 23.44
C ARG A 262 -10.55 0.03 22.68
N ASP A 263 -10.56 1.30 22.29
CA ASP A 263 -11.68 1.88 21.54
C ASP A 263 -11.79 1.22 20.15
N ALA A 264 -10.66 1.00 19.47
CA ALA A 264 -10.61 0.28 18.21
C ALA A 264 -11.22 -1.14 18.32
N TYR A 265 -10.96 -1.84 19.42
CA TYR A 265 -11.51 -3.17 19.68
C TYR A 265 -13.00 -3.16 20.08
N ASN A 266 -13.38 -2.28 21.02
CA ASN A 266 -14.72 -2.28 21.62
C ASN A 266 -15.76 -1.53 20.76
N VAL A 267 -15.38 -0.38 20.24
CA VAL A 267 -16.24 0.55 19.50
C VAL A 267 -16.14 0.30 18.00
N GLY A 268 -14.95 -0.05 17.53
CA GLY A 268 -14.64 -0.25 16.12
C GLY A 268 -13.81 0.88 15.52
N ILE A 269 -13.32 0.65 14.30
CA ILE A 269 -12.45 1.53 13.53
C ILE A 269 -13.16 2.10 12.30
N THR A 270 -12.71 3.26 11.84
CA THR A 270 -13.11 3.83 10.55
C THR A 270 -11.90 3.83 9.63
N ILE A 271 -12.09 3.40 8.39
CA ILE A 271 -11.02 3.19 7.42
C ILE A 271 -11.15 4.20 6.28
N SER A 272 -10.03 4.83 5.93
CA SER A 272 -9.86 5.67 4.74
C SER A 272 -8.89 4.99 3.79
N LEU A 273 -9.30 4.83 2.54
CA LEU A 273 -8.45 4.24 1.51
C LEU A 273 -7.60 5.32 0.88
N ARG A 274 -6.28 5.16 0.93
CA ARG A 274 -5.33 6.05 0.26
C ARG A 274 -4.88 5.43 -1.04
N MET A 275 -4.95 6.21 -2.11
CA MET A 275 -4.45 5.77 -3.42
C MET A 275 -2.98 5.41 -3.32
N ARG A 276 -2.61 4.31 -3.97
CA ARG A 276 -1.23 3.93 -4.27
C ARG A 276 -1.05 3.88 -5.78
N PHE A 277 0.17 4.04 -6.25
CA PHE A 277 0.53 3.67 -7.60
C PHE A 277 0.89 2.19 -7.70
N GLU A 278 0.66 1.65 -8.89
CA GLU A 278 1.31 0.46 -9.40
C GLU A 278 2.27 0.91 -10.50
N CYS A 279 3.57 0.78 -10.23
CA CYS A 279 4.64 1.21 -11.12
C CYS A 279 5.35 -0.02 -11.69
N THR A 280 5.30 -0.22 -13.00
CA THR A 280 5.94 -1.36 -13.67
C THR A 280 7.11 -0.89 -14.51
N VAL A 281 8.30 -1.44 -14.22
CA VAL A 281 9.51 -1.21 -15.02
C VAL A 281 9.42 -2.02 -16.29
N MET A 282 9.53 -1.34 -17.43
CA MET A 282 9.47 -1.91 -18.77
C MET A 282 10.86 -1.82 -19.40
N ARG A 283 11.39 -2.97 -19.82
CA ARG A 283 12.71 -3.10 -20.44
C ARG A 283 12.58 -3.17 -21.95
N ALA A 284 13.40 -2.40 -22.66
CA ALA A 284 13.45 -2.47 -24.12
C ALA A 284 13.95 -3.85 -24.57
N ASN A 285 13.22 -4.49 -25.50
CA ASN A 285 13.62 -5.78 -26.06
C ASN A 285 14.78 -5.65 -27.05
N HIS A 286 14.90 -4.49 -27.71
CA HIS A 286 15.97 -4.19 -28.66
C HIS A 286 16.70 -2.92 -28.25
N LYS A 287 18.03 -2.94 -28.30
CA LYS A 287 18.90 -1.83 -27.91
C LYS A 287 19.44 -1.02 -29.10
N ASP A 288 18.72 -1.00 -30.21
CA ASP A 288 19.14 -0.24 -31.39
C ASP A 288 18.93 1.27 -31.15
N HIS A 289 19.98 2.06 -31.35
CA HIS A 289 19.98 3.51 -31.15
C HIS A 289 19.20 4.29 -32.22
N ASN A 290 18.87 3.67 -33.35
CA ASN A 290 18.07 4.32 -34.40
C ASN A 290 16.56 4.28 -34.13
N ARG A 291 16.15 3.71 -33.00
CA ARG A 291 14.74 3.61 -32.63
C ARG A 291 14.25 4.89 -31.96
N ASP A 292 12.96 5.14 -32.10
CA ASP A 292 12.28 6.26 -31.45
C ASP A 292 11.29 5.74 -30.40
N ILE A 293 11.52 6.14 -29.15
CA ILE A 293 10.69 5.74 -28.00
C ILE A 293 9.27 6.32 -28.11
N CYS A 294 9.11 7.49 -28.74
CA CYS A 294 7.81 8.12 -28.92
C CYS A 294 6.93 7.29 -29.85
N THR A 295 7.49 6.86 -30.99
CA THR A 295 6.81 5.95 -31.91
C THR A 295 6.44 4.64 -31.20
N GLU A 296 7.34 4.05 -30.42
CA GLU A 296 7.10 2.76 -29.74
C GLU A 296 6.02 2.79 -28.66
N ILE A 297 5.86 3.91 -27.96
CA ILE A 297 4.86 4.06 -26.89
C ILE A 297 3.51 4.52 -27.46
N CYS A 298 3.52 5.40 -28.46
CA CYS A 298 2.31 5.97 -29.04
C CYS A 298 1.66 5.04 -30.08
N GLU A 299 2.45 4.33 -30.89
CA GLU A 299 1.96 3.48 -31.98
C GLU A 299 1.95 2.00 -31.55
N GLN A 300 0.82 1.54 -31.02
CA GLN A 300 0.64 0.18 -30.48
C GLN A 300 0.38 -0.91 -31.54
N GLU A 301 0.49 -0.58 -32.84
CA GLU A 301 0.15 -1.49 -33.95
C GLU A 301 1.34 -2.37 -34.39
N ARG A 302 1.96 -3.11 -33.47
CA ARG A 302 2.98 -4.11 -33.82
C ARG A 302 2.63 -5.47 -33.22
N ASP A 303 2.77 -6.52 -34.04
CA ASP A 303 2.53 -7.91 -33.64
C ASP A 303 3.56 -8.41 -32.59
N ASP A 304 4.72 -7.76 -32.48
CA ASP A 304 5.77 -8.09 -31.53
C ASP A 304 5.93 -6.98 -30.47
N PRO A 305 5.83 -7.30 -29.16
CA PRO A 305 6.01 -6.31 -28.10
C PRO A 305 7.41 -5.71 -28.13
N THR A 306 7.49 -4.38 -28.16
CA THR A 306 8.76 -3.64 -28.16
C THR A 306 9.49 -3.69 -26.80
N HIS A 307 8.75 -3.97 -25.73
CA HIS A 307 9.23 -3.99 -24.35
C HIS A 307 8.62 -5.15 -23.57
N ARG A 308 9.32 -5.56 -22.50
CA ARG A 308 8.84 -6.56 -21.56
C ARG A 308 8.78 -6.01 -20.13
N PRO A 309 7.78 -6.38 -19.32
CA PRO A 309 7.77 -6.04 -17.91
C PRO A 309 8.89 -6.79 -17.19
N GLU A 310 9.57 -6.12 -16.27
CA GLU A 310 10.56 -6.76 -15.38
C GLU A 310 10.00 -6.93 -13.96
N LYS A 311 9.64 -5.83 -13.31
CA LYS A 311 9.13 -5.84 -11.94
C LYS A 311 8.15 -4.71 -11.72
N SER A 312 7.12 -4.99 -10.91
CA SER A 312 6.13 -4.01 -10.48
C SER A 312 6.31 -3.69 -9.01
N TYR A 313 6.10 -2.42 -8.66
CA TYR A 313 6.22 -1.86 -7.33
C TYR A 313 4.96 -1.08 -6.99
N SER A 314 4.52 -1.14 -5.74
CA SER A 314 3.46 -0.27 -5.24
C SER A 314 4.02 0.87 -4.42
N CYS A 315 3.68 2.11 -4.80
CA CYS A 315 4.13 3.33 -4.12
C CYS A 315 2.94 4.02 -3.45
N LEU A 316 3.06 4.40 -2.19
CA LEU A 316 2.07 5.22 -1.50
C LEU A 316 2.23 6.70 -1.79
N ASN A 317 3.46 7.20 -1.86
CA ASN A 317 3.74 8.61 -2.05
C ASN A 317 4.06 8.92 -3.50
N GLU A 318 5.21 8.46 -4.01
CA GLU A 318 5.68 8.87 -5.33
C GLU A 318 6.60 7.87 -6.03
N LEU A 319 6.63 8.02 -7.35
CA LEU A 319 7.73 7.60 -8.21
C LEU A 319 8.58 8.81 -8.55
N VAL A 320 9.90 8.70 -8.36
CA VAL A 320 10.86 9.70 -8.82
C VAL A 320 11.73 9.08 -9.90
N VAL A 321 11.82 9.72 -11.06
CA VAL A 321 12.83 9.38 -12.06
C VAL A 321 13.84 10.52 -12.12
N ASP A 322 15.08 10.26 -11.71
CA ASP A 322 16.13 11.27 -11.58
C ASP A 322 17.42 10.88 -12.32
N ARG A 323 18.33 11.84 -12.47
CA ARG A 323 19.62 11.64 -13.16
C ARG A 323 20.59 10.68 -12.46
N GLY A 324 20.30 10.27 -11.23
CA GLY A 324 21.17 9.44 -10.41
C GLY A 324 22.53 10.09 -10.13
N PRO A 325 23.64 9.35 -10.21
CA PRO A 325 24.98 9.89 -9.96
C PRO A 325 25.51 10.75 -11.13
N ASN A 326 24.79 10.83 -12.26
CA ASN A 326 25.26 11.51 -13.46
C ASN A 326 25.39 13.01 -13.25
N ALA A 327 26.48 13.62 -13.71
CA ALA A 327 26.72 15.06 -13.60
C ALA A 327 25.86 15.90 -14.58
N THR A 328 25.37 15.29 -15.65
CA THR A 328 24.48 15.92 -16.63
C THR A 328 23.02 15.78 -16.23
N LEU A 329 22.17 16.70 -16.71
CA LEU A 329 20.72 16.60 -16.56
C LEU A 329 20.20 15.28 -17.15
N SER A 330 19.16 14.73 -16.52
CA SER A 330 18.40 13.62 -17.09
C SER A 330 17.61 14.10 -18.31
N SER A 331 17.50 13.22 -19.32
CA SER A 331 16.61 13.40 -20.45
C SER A 331 15.54 12.32 -20.35
N THR A 332 14.28 12.71 -20.21
CA THR A 332 13.16 11.76 -20.12
C THR A 332 11.97 12.26 -20.94
N GLU A 333 11.19 11.33 -21.47
CA GLU A 333 9.98 11.60 -22.22
C GLU A 333 8.77 11.22 -21.37
N LEU A 334 7.83 12.16 -21.19
CA LEU A 334 6.61 11.96 -20.43
C LEU A 334 5.44 11.69 -21.37
N PHE A 335 4.70 10.62 -21.12
CA PHE A 335 3.51 10.25 -21.85
C PHE A 335 2.32 10.08 -20.91
N ALA A 336 1.11 10.36 -21.40
CA ALA A 336 -0.14 10.02 -20.72
C ALA A 336 -1.11 9.42 -21.73
N ASP A 337 -1.70 8.26 -21.40
CA ASP A 337 -2.67 7.54 -22.24
C ASP A 337 -2.21 7.25 -23.68
N GLY A 338 -0.89 7.14 -23.89
CA GLY A 338 -0.30 6.90 -25.21
C GLY A 338 -0.06 8.16 -26.04
N GLU A 339 -0.26 9.34 -25.46
CA GLU A 339 0.13 10.61 -26.06
C GLU A 339 1.40 11.16 -25.41
N HIS A 340 2.31 11.70 -26.23
CA HIS A 340 3.48 12.41 -25.75
C HIS A 340 3.08 13.77 -25.17
N LEU A 341 3.41 14.01 -23.90
CA LEU A 341 3.10 15.27 -23.23
C LEU A 341 4.25 16.27 -23.38
N THR A 342 5.45 15.87 -22.98
CA THR A 342 6.61 16.76 -23.02
C THR A 342 7.92 15.99 -22.83
N SER A 343 9.00 16.58 -23.34
CA SER A 343 10.37 16.14 -23.10
C SER A 343 10.96 16.91 -21.91
N VAL A 344 11.47 16.18 -20.94
CA VAL A 344 11.94 16.71 -19.65
C VAL A 344 13.45 16.63 -19.60
N GLN A 345 14.07 17.81 -19.57
CA GLN A 345 15.49 18.00 -19.25
C GLN A 345 15.61 18.65 -17.88
N ALA A 346 15.95 17.85 -16.87
CA ALA A 346 15.85 18.23 -15.47
C ALA A 346 16.79 17.39 -14.60
N ASP A 347 16.90 17.71 -13.31
CA ASP A 347 17.46 16.77 -12.33
C ASP A 347 16.59 15.51 -12.24
N GLY A 348 15.29 15.65 -12.46
CA GLY A 348 14.36 14.55 -12.57
C GLY A 348 12.89 14.99 -12.70
N ILE A 349 12.00 14.03 -12.56
CA ILE A 349 10.54 14.20 -12.52
C ILE A 349 9.96 13.35 -11.38
N CYS A 350 9.01 13.94 -10.65
CA CYS A 350 8.29 13.29 -9.56
C CYS A 350 6.81 13.11 -9.96
N ILE A 351 6.33 11.87 -9.91
CA ILE A 351 4.91 11.51 -10.09
C ILE A 351 4.39 11.08 -8.72
N ALA A 352 3.51 11.88 -8.12
CA ALA A 352 3.04 11.68 -6.75
C ALA A 352 1.54 11.43 -6.66
N THR A 353 1.15 10.63 -5.68
CA THR A 353 -0.25 10.49 -5.25
C THR A 353 -0.67 11.74 -4.47
N PRO A 354 -1.97 11.95 -4.19
CA PRO A 354 -2.41 13.00 -3.29
C PRO A 354 -1.80 12.88 -1.89
N THR A 355 -1.53 11.64 -1.44
CA THR A 355 -0.82 11.39 -0.18
C THR A 355 0.64 11.84 -0.26
N GLY A 356 1.32 11.59 -1.38
CA GLY A 356 2.68 12.08 -1.65
C GLY A 356 2.79 13.57 -1.93
N SER A 357 1.66 14.29 -2.08
CA SER A 357 1.67 15.75 -2.31
C SER A 357 2.30 16.56 -1.18
N THR A 358 2.37 16.00 0.03
CA THR A 358 3.03 16.59 1.22
C THR A 358 4.47 16.14 1.41
N ALA A 359 4.98 15.25 0.54
CA ALA A 359 6.31 14.65 0.64
C ALA A 359 7.27 15.31 -0.37
N TYR A 360 7.98 14.51 -1.18
CA TYR A 360 9.01 15.05 -2.08
C TYR A 360 8.42 15.93 -3.18
N SER A 361 7.18 15.65 -3.63
CA SER A 361 6.46 16.51 -4.57
C SER A 361 6.33 17.95 -4.07
N LEU A 362 6.08 18.17 -2.77
CA LEU A 362 5.98 19.52 -2.19
C LEU A 362 7.31 20.26 -2.30
N ALA A 363 8.41 19.57 -1.99
CA ALA A 363 9.75 20.13 -2.06
C ALA A 363 10.17 20.48 -3.50
N ALA A 364 9.69 19.71 -4.49
CA ALA A 364 9.87 20.00 -5.91
C ALA A 364 8.97 21.13 -6.44
N GLY A 365 8.14 21.76 -5.59
CA GLY A 365 7.24 22.85 -5.97
C GLY A 365 5.85 22.39 -6.44
N GLY A 366 5.50 21.13 -6.23
CA GLY A 366 4.15 20.60 -6.44
C GLY A 366 3.12 21.19 -5.48
N SER A 367 1.85 21.07 -5.84
CA SER A 367 0.73 21.57 -5.02
C SER A 367 0.31 20.56 -3.96
N LEU A 368 -0.18 21.05 -2.82
CA LEU A 368 -0.83 20.22 -1.81
C LEU A 368 -2.18 19.73 -2.33
N SER A 369 -2.46 18.43 -2.16
CA SER A 369 -3.72 17.82 -2.57
C SER A 369 -4.34 17.05 -1.40
N HIS A 370 -5.66 17.17 -1.24
CA HIS A 370 -6.38 16.39 -0.25
C HIS A 370 -6.32 14.90 -0.61
N PRO A 371 -6.13 13.97 0.35
CA PRO A 371 -5.96 12.54 0.07
C PRO A 371 -7.10 11.87 -0.70
N ASP A 372 -8.31 12.41 -0.57
CA ASP A 372 -9.52 11.91 -1.25
C ASP A 372 -9.65 12.40 -2.71
N ASN A 373 -8.76 13.30 -3.17
CA ASN A 373 -8.80 13.80 -4.53
C ASN A 373 -8.32 12.72 -5.52
N PRO A 374 -9.07 12.38 -6.58
CA PRO A 374 -8.72 11.33 -7.52
C PRO A 374 -7.75 11.83 -8.60
N VAL A 375 -6.53 12.19 -8.19
CA VAL A 375 -5.55 12.85 -9.07
C VAL A 375 -4.14 12.30 -8.89
N MET A 376 -3.33 12.41 -9.94
CA MET A 376 -1.89 12.26 -9.92
C MET A 376 -1.24 13.64 -10.05
N LEU A 377 -0.15 13.87 -9.32
CA LEU A 377 0.62 15.11 -9.41
C LEU A 377 1.92 14.86 -10.15
N VAL A 378 2.23 15.71 -11.13
CA VAL A 378 3.48 15.67 -11.90
C VAL A 378 4.27 16.92 -11.56
N SER A 379 5.46 16.75 -10.96
CA SER A 379 6.31 17.85 -10.54
C SER A 379 7.72 17.68 -11.13
N PRO A 380 8.20 18.59 -12.00
CA PRO A 380 9.60 18.59 -12.42
C PRO A 380 10.54 18.93 -11.26
N ILE A 381 11.73 18.33 -11.25
CA ILE A 381 12.77 18.62 -10.27
C ILE A 381 13.87 19.43 -10.97
N CYS A 382 13.97 20.72 -10.67
CA CYS A 382 14.97 21.63 -11.26
C CYS A 382 15.00 21.57 -12.80
N ALA A 383 13.84 21.66 -13.47
CA ALA A 383 13.78 21.61 -14.93
C ALA A 383 14.50 22.79 -15.58
N HIS A 384 15.26 22.50 -16.63
CA HIS A 384 15.93 23.51 -17.45
C HIS A 384 14.93 24.29 -18.34
N SER A 385 13.80 23.67 -18.67
CA SER A 385 12.71 24.34 -19.38
C SER A 385 11.98 25.32 -18.47
N LEU A 386 11.93 26.60 -18.86
CA LEU A 386 11.23 27.66 -18.12
C LEU A 386 9.71 27.54 -18.18
N SER A 387 9.17 26.75 -19.11
CA SER A 387 7.71 26.59 -19.30
C SER A 387 7.13 25.36 -18.62
N PHE A 388 7.94 24.39 -18.21
CA PHE A 388 7.43 23.16 -17.60
C PHE A 388 7.06 23.41 -16.14
N ARG A 389 5.76 23.49 -15.87
CA ARG A 389 5.18 23.71 -14.55
C ARG A 389 4.60 22.41 -13.99
N PRO A 390 4.41 22.28 -12.67
CA PRO A 390 3.68 21.17 -12.10
C PRO A 390 2.27 21.04 -12.71
N ILE A 391 1.85 19.80 -12.99
CA ILE A 391 0.56 19.47 -13.62
C ILE A 391 -0.18 18.47 -12.73
N ILE A 392 -1.51 18.58 -12.72
CA ILE A 392 -2.39 17.62 -12.05
C ILE A 392 -3.14 16.84 -13.15
N LEU A 393 -3.03 15.52 -13.10
CA LEU A 393 -3.68 14.60 -14.04
C LEU A 393 -4.76 13.77 -13.31
N PRO A 394 -5.81 13.28 -14.00
CA PRO A 394 -6.73 12.31 -13.43
C PRO A 394 -6.05 10.99 -13.02
N ASP A 395 -6.51 10.36 -11.94
CA ASP A 395 -6.03 9.04 -11.47
C ASP A 395 -6.34 7.87 -12.41
N SER A 396 -7.24 8.07 -13.37
CA SER A 396 -7.60 7.07 -14.38
C SER A 396 -6.63 7.00 -15.57
N MET A 397 -5.70 7.95 -15.68
CA MET A 397 -4.70 7.97 -16.75
C MET A 397 -3.56 6.99 -16.49
N VAL A 398 -2.98 6.45 -17.56
CA VAL A 398 -1.72 5.72 -17.52
C VAL A 398 -0.59 6.66 -17.91
N VAL A 399 0.29 6.95 -16.96
CA VAL A 399 1.47 7.80 -17.18
C VAL A 399 2.67 6.92 -17.49
N ARG A 400 3.53 7.33 -18.43
CA ARG A 400 4.81 6.67 -18.69
C ARG A 400 5.95 7.67 -18.67
N VAL A 401 7.04 7.32 -18.00
CA VAL A 401 8.28 8.11 -18.01
C VAL A 401 9.36 7.25 -18.64
N ALA A 402 9.85 7.67 -19.81
CA ALA A 402 10.80 6.90 -20.61
C ALA A 402 12.15 7.59 -20.73
N VAL A 403 13.22 6.82 -20.85
CA VAL A 403 14.55 7.34 -21.21
C VAL A 403 14.73 7.18 -22.71
N PRO A 404 14.85 8.27 -23.50
CA PRO A 404 14.95 8.16 -24.95
C PRO A 404 16.26 7.51 -25.39
N TYR A 405 16.28 6.93 -26.59
CA TYR A 405 17.44 6.18 -27.12
C TYR A 405 18.69 7.05 -27.36
N ASP A 406 18.49 8.36 -27.57
CA ASP A 406 19.52 9.38 -27.75
C ASP A 406 19.94 10.08 -26.44
N ALA A 407 19.34 9.71 -25.29
CA ALA A 407 19.69 10.26 -24.00
C ALA A 407 21.19 10.06 -23.71
N ARG A 408 21.87 11.10 -23.22
CA ARG A 408 23.32 11.02 -22.96
C ARG A 408 23.66 9.97 -21.89
N THR A 409 22.85 9.88 -20.84
CA THR A 409 23.05 9.00 -19.69
C THR A 409 21.78 8.22 -19.35
N SER A 410 21.92 7.17 -18.55
CA SER A 410 20.80 6.50 -17.90
C SER A 410 20.09 7.42 -16.89
N ALA A 411 18.90 7.00 -16.46
CA ALA A 411 18.17 7.60 -15.36
C ALA A 411 17.93 6.55 -14.25
N TRP A 412 17.40 6.97 -13.11
CA TRP A 412 17.13 6.10 -11.97
C TRP A 412 15.70 6.31 -11.50
N ALA A 413 14.92 5.23 -11.49
CA ALA A 413 13.59 5.18 -10.90
C ALA A 413 13.70 4.85 -9.41
N SER A 414 13.04 5.63 -8.56
CA SER A 414 12.97 5.45 -7.11
C SER A 414 11.51 5.36 -6.67
N PHE A 415 11.18 4.32 -5.91
CA PHE A 415 9.82 4.01 -5.46
C PHE A 415 9.70 4.31 -3.96
N ASP A 416 8.92 5.33 -3.57
CA ASP A 416 8.79 5.84 -2.19
C ASP A 416 10.15 6.13 -1.48
N GLY A 417 11.21 6.39 -2.24
CA GLY A 417 12.55 6.62 -1.71
C GLY A 417 13.22 5.37 -1.11
N LYS A 418 12.75 4.15 -1.42
CA LYS A 418 13.27 2.88 -0.90
C LYS A 418 14.13 2.14 -1.93
N GLU A 419 13.47 1.57 -2.93
CA GLU A 419 14.14 0.81 -3.99
C GLU A 419 14.52 1.75 -5.13
N ARG A 420 15.71 1.56 -5.68
CA ARG A 420 16.15 2.26 -6.89
C ARG A 420 16.49 1.27 -8.00
N VAL A 421 15.97 1.55 -9.19
CA VAL A 421 16.20 0.76 -10.40
C VAL A 421 16.75 1.67 -11.48
N GLU A 422 17.91 1.32 -12.02
CA GLU A 422 18.47 2.04 -13.17
C GLU A 422 17.62 1.79 -14.42
N LEU A 423 17.28 2.86 -15.13
CA LEU A 423 16.60 2.86 -16.43
C LEU A 423 17.63 3.15 -17.51
N CYS A 424 17.87 2.16 -18.38
CA CYS A 424 18.71 2.34 -19.54
C CYS A 424 17.95 3.06 -20.65
N ARG A 425 18.68 3.49 -21.69
CA ARG A 425 18.09 4.02 -22.92
C ARG A 425 17.07 3.03 -23.50
N GLY A 426 15.89 3.54 -23.84
CA GLY A 426 14.74 2.76 -24.29
C GLY A 426 13.86 2.23 -23.15
N ASP A 427 14.35 2.15 -21.92
CA ASP A 427 13.52 1.68 -20.80
C ASP A 427 12.54 2.76 -20.34
N TYR A 428 11.43 2.33 -19.77
CA TYR A 428 10.44 3.24 -19.18
C TYR A 428 9.74 2.64 -17.97
N VAL A 429 9.10 3.49 -17.18
CA VAL A 429 8.22 3.06 -16.09
C VAL A 429 6.78 3.41 -16.46
N THR A 430 5.88 2.44 -16.35
CA THR A 430 4.44 2.65 -16.46
C THR A 430 3.86 2.88 -15.07
N ILE A 431 3.08 3.95 -14.90
CA ILE A 431 2.44 4.33 -13.65
C ILE A 431 0.93 4.34 -13.86
N ALA A 432 0.21 3.63 -13.00
CA ALA A 432 -1.24 3.66 -12.92
C ALA A 432 -1.69 3.65 -11.46
N ALA A 433 -2.94 4.05 -11.19
CA ALA A 433 -3.53 3.82 -9.88
C ALA A 433 -3.55 2.31 -9.57
N SER A 434 -3.11 1.94 -8.37
CA SER A 434 -3.10 0.55 -7.92
C SER A 434 -4.50 0.11 -7.54
N ARG A 435 -4.82 -1.15 -7.87
CA ARG A 435 -6.04 -1.83 -7.39
C ARG A 435 -6.04 -2.06 -5.87
N PHE A 436 -4.87 -1.97 -5.24
CA PHE A 436 -4.70 -2.21 -3.82
C PHE A 436 -4.38 -0.89 -3.10
N PRO A 437 -5.40 -0.12 -2.68
CA PRO A 437 -5.18 1.09 -1.91
C PRO A 437 -4.63 0.77 -0.51
N PHE A 438 -4.02 1.75 0.13
CA PHE A 438 -3.55 1.63 1.50
C PHE A 438 -4.68 1.90 2.48
N ALA A 439 -5.05 0.92 3.30
CA ALA A 439 -6.14 1.02 4.27
C ALA A 439 -5.67 1.72 5.55
N PHE A 440 -6.04 3.00 5.70
CA PHE A 440 -5.59 3.85 6.81
C PHE A 440 -6.68 3.99 7.88
N ILE A 441 -6.37 3.68 9.15
CA ILE A 441 -7.32 3.87 10.26
C ILE A 441 -7.36 5.34 10.68
N GLN A 442 -8.55 5.93 10.71
CA GLN A 442 -8.76 7.33 11.05
C GLN A 442 -8.92 7.54 12.57
N SER A 443 -8.36 8.65 13.07
CA SER A 443 -8.51 9.06 14.47
C SER A 443 -9.85 9.75 14.75
N LYS A 444 -10.34 10.53 13.78
CA LYS A 444 -11.65 11.19 13.81
C LYS A 444 -12.42 10.83 12.55
N PRO A 445 -13.75 10.62 12.63
CA PRO A 445 -14.57 10.54 11.44
C PRO A 445 -14.58 11.92 10.76
N HIS A 446 -14.28 11.96 9.45
CA HIS A 446 -14.31 13.14 8.54
C HIS A 446 -13.07 14.06 8.47
N GLN A 447 -13.05 14.88 7.40
CA GLN A 447 -11.96 15.67 6.78
C GLN A 447 -11.07 16.55 7.69
N GLY A 448 -11.47 16.81 8.95
CA GLY A 448 -10.73 17.70 9.84
C GLY A 448 -9.30 17.24 10.11
N ASP A 449 -9.06 15.94 10.08
CA ASP A 449 -7.78 15.32 10.41
C ASP A 449 -6.63 15.72 9.46
N TRP A 450 -6.94 15.94 8.17
CA TRP A 450 -5.93 16.42 7.20
C TRP A 450 -5.58 17.89 7.43
N PHE A 451 -6.57 18.75 7.67
CA PHE A 451 -6.35 20.17 7.96
C PHE A 451 -5.63 20.39 9.31
N ASP A 452 -5.95 19.58 10.31
CA ASP A 452 -5.24 19.55 11.60
C ASP A 452 -3.76 19.21 11.37
N SER A 453 -3.48 18.22 10.53
CA SER A 453 -2.12 17.79 10.20
C SER A 453 -1.34 18.84 9.41
N LEU A 454 -1.98 19.51 8.46
CA LEU A 454 -1.41 20.65 7.74
C LEU A 454 -1.09 21.83 8.65
N SER A 455 -2.03 22.21 9.50
CA SER A 455 -1.86 23.34 10.42
C SER A 455 -0.74 23.08 11.42
N ARG A 456 -0.63 21.84 11.91
CA ARG A 456 0.43 21.41 12.83
C ARG A 456 1.80 21.34 12.16
N THR A 457 1.88 20.72 10.98
CA THR A 457 3.18 20.39 10.33
C THR A 457 3.76 21.56 9.55
N LEU A 458 2.92 22.32 8.85
CA LEU A 458 3.34 23.48 8.05
C LEU A 458 3.16 24.81 8.80
N GLN A 459 2.68 24.78 10.05
CA GLN A 459 2.26 25.96 10.80
C GLN A 459 1.27 26.83 10.01
N TRP A 460 0.43 26.19 9.20
CA TRP A 460 -0.48 26.86 8.29
C TRP A 460 -1.49 27.66 9.12
N ASN A 461 -1.50 28.99 8.95
CA ASN A 461 -2.27 29.98 9.71
C ASN A 461 -1.71 30.41 11.08
N SER A 462 -0.49 30.02 11.45
CA SER A 462 0.20 30.64 12.60
C SER A 462 0.62 32.06 12.22
N ARG A 463 -0.18 33.07 12.59
CA ARG A 463 0.20 34.49 12.48
C ARG A 463 0.50 35.04 13.87
N THR A 464 1.70 35.59 14.05
CA THR A 464 2.13 36.24 15.31
C THR A 464 1.32 37.49 15.65
N ALA A 465 0.68 38.11 14.66
CA ALA A 465 -0.25 39.22 14.86
C ALA A 465 -1.43 39.11 13.88
N ARG A 466 -2.66 39.15 14.39
CA ARG A 466 -3.86 39.40 13.57
C ARG A 466 -3.83 40.87 13.12
N GLN A 467 -4.27 41.12 11.89
CA GLN A 467 -4.49 42.49 11.42
C GLN A 467 -5.45 43.18 12.39
N LYS A 468 -5.08 44.38 12.87
CA LYS A 468 -5.93 45.16 13.78
C LYS A 468 -7.29 45.37 13.13
N GLU A 469 -8.34 45.23 13.94
CA GLU A 469 -9.70 45.50 13.49
C GLU A 469 -9.79 46.94 12.93
N TYR A 470 -10.61 47.11 11.90
CA TYR A 470 -10.86 48.43 11.34
C TYR A 470 -11.74 49.20 12.33
N ASP A 471 -11.13 50.03 13.16
CA ASP A 471 -11.84 51.00 13.99
C ASP A 471 -12.52 52.01 13.05
N ASN A 472 -13.82 51.86 12.87
CA ASN A 472 -14.64 52.80 12.09
C ASN A 472 -14.72 54.11 12.89
N PRO A 473 -14.12 55.24 12.45
CA PRO A 473 -14.32 56.51 13.12
C PRO A 473 -15.76 56.96 12.79
N ARG A 474 -16.61 57.07 13.81
CA ARG A 474 -17.88 57.78 13.71
C ARG A 474 -17.66 59.28 13.58
#